data_AF-A0A381SEE3-F1
#
_entry.id   AF-A0A381SEE3-F1
#
_cell.length_a   1.000
_cell.length_b   1.000
_cell.length_c   1.000
_cell.angle_alpha   90.00
_cell.angle_beta   90.00
_cell.angle_gamma   90.00
#
_symmetry.space_group_name_H-M   'P 1'
#
loop_
_entity.id
_entity.type
_entity.pdbx_description
1 polymer ?
#
loop_
_entity_poly.entity_id
_entity_poly.type
_entity_poly.pdbx_seq_one_letter_code
_entity_poly.pdbx_strand_id
1 'polypeptide(L)'
;MAAQILSQREGRQVGIHRIWIHPDYLEEISNAVQKDDIRELIEEGLIKARPIKGTSRARARKATAQRAKGRRKGHGSRKGSSNSRNPRKARWMSLIRAQRRELKGLRADESLTPSQYRYYYRKSKGGSYRSIAHMRSNIELDGIKLGGGK
;
A
#
# COMPACT_ATOMS: atom_id res chain seq x y z
N MET A 1 -21.51 31.22 2.97
CA MET A 1 -22.44 30.60 3.95
C MET A 1 -22.89 29.21 3.53
N ALA A 2 -23.41 29.02 2.30
CA ALA A 2 -23.84 27.70 1.79
C ALA A 2 -22.81 26.57 1.94
N ALA A 3 -21.51 26.83 1.68
CA ALA A 3 -20.44 25.84 1.84
C ALA A 3 -20.38 25.25 3.26
N GLN A 4 -20.48 26.12 4.27
CA GLN A 4 -20.36 25.75 5.67
C GLN A 4 -21.59 24.96 6.13
N ILE A 5 -22.78 25.41 5.73
CA ILE A 5 -24.06 24.74 6.03
C ILE A 5 -24.07 23.33 5.39
N LEU A 6 -23.71 23.24 4.11
CA LEU A 6 -23.60 21.95 3.40
C LEU A 6 -22.48 21.07 3.98
N SER A 7 -21.40 21.64 4.48
CA SER A 7 -20.32 20.88 5.14
C SER A 7 -20.79 20.23 6.45
N GLN A 8 -21.54 20.97 7.25
CA GLN A 8 -22.15 20.45 8.48
C GLN A 8 -23.17 19.36 8.16
N ARG A 9 -24.02 19.58 7.15
CA ARG A 9 -25.05 18.62 6.72
C ARG A 9 -24.47 17.33 6.12
N GLU A 10 -23.43 17.41 5.28
CA GLU A 10 -22.77 16.24 4.69
C GLU A 10 -21.79 15.53 5.66
N GLY A 11 -21.49 16.11 6.82
CA GLY A 11 -20.49 15.59 7.76
C GLY A 11 -19.05 15.61 7.23
N ARG A 12 -18.78 16.39 6.17
CA ARG A 12 -17.46 16.52 5.53
C ARG A 12 -17.33 17.89 4.88
N GLN A 13 -16.10 18.38 4.70
CA GLN A 13 -15.86 19.70 4.11
C GLN A 13 -16.32 19.76 2.64
N VAL A 14 -17.24 20.66 2.35
CA VAL A 14 -17.69 21.04 1.02
C VAL A 14 -16.99 22.34 0.63
N GLY A 15 -16.09 22.27 -0.34
CA GLY A 15 -15.44 23.46 -0.90
C GLY A 15 -16.38 24.30 -1.76
N ILE A 16 -16.07 25.58 -1.92
CA ILE A 16 -16.88 26.54 -2.68
C ILE A 16 -17.15 26.06 -4.12
N HIS A 17 -16.15 25.49 -4.78
CA HIS A 17 -16.28 24.97 -6.15
C HIS A 17 -17.20 23.74 -6.30
N ARG A 18 -17.58 23.08 -5.19
CA ARG A 18 -18.59 22.00 -5.21
C ARG A 18 -20.00 22.55 -5.11
N ILE A 19 -20.20 23.80 -4.74
CA ILE A 19 -21.54 24.39 -4.65
C ILE A 19 -22.03 24.63 -6.07
N TRP A 20 -23.24 24.16 -6.33
CA TRP A 20 -24.00 24.44 -7.53
C TRP A 20 -25.21 25.27 -7.15
N ILE A 21 -25.45 26.29 -7.96
CA ILE A 21 -26.50 27.29 -7.78
C ILE A 21 -27.36 27.22 -9.05
N HIS A 22 -28.68 27.27 -8.89
CA HIS A 22 -29.59 27.30 -10.02
C HIS A 22 -29.40 28.60 -10.83
N PRO A 23 -29.17 28.53 -12.15
CA PRO A 23 -28.87 29.73 -12.95
C PRO A 23 -30.04 30.70 -13.07
N ASP A 24 -31.28 30.20 -13.06
CA ASP A 24 -32.48 31.04 -13.27
C ASP A 24 -32.92 31.81 -12.01
N TYR A 25 -32.40 31.44 -10.82
CA TYR A 25 -32.78 32.03 -9.52
C TYR A 25 -31.62 32.83 -8.90
N LEU A 26 -30.69 33.34 -9.71
CA LEU A 26 -29.51 34.05 -9.21
C LEU A 26 -29.85 35.31 -8.41
N GLU A 27 -30.89 36.05 -8.81
CA GLU A 27 -31.31 37.27 -8.12
C GLU A 27 -31.86 36.97 -6.72
N GLU A 28 -32.74 35.98 -6.59
CA GLU A 28 -33.29 35.52 -5.31
C GLU A 28 -32.20 35.02 -4.37
N ILE A 29 -31.26 34.22 -4.89
CA ILE A 29 -30.14 33.68 -4.12
C ILE A 29 -29.16 34.78 -3.71
N SER A 30 -29.01 35.84 -4.51
CA SER A 30 -28.18 37.00 -4.17
C SER A 30 -28.79 37.87 -3.06
N ASN A 31 -30.12 37.89 -2.96
CA ASN A 31 -30.85 38.64 -1.93
C ASN A 31 -30.88 37.94 -0.57
N ALA A 32 -30.57 36.63 -0.52
CA ALA A 32 -30.49 35.86 0.72
C ALA A 32 -29.25 36.25 1.56
N VAL A 33 -29.48 36.97 2.66
CA VAL A 33 -28.43 37.44 3.57
C VAL A 33 -28.31 36.55 4.81
N GLN A 34 -29.43 35.99 5.30
CA GLN A 34 -29.42 35.19 6.53
C GLN A 34 -29.06 33.73 6.27
N LYS A 35 -28.62 33.05 7.34
CA LYS A 35 -28.31 31.61 7.26
C LYS A 35 -29.56 30.76 7.08
N ASP A 36 -30.69 31.20 7.62
CA ASP A 36 -31.98 30.50 7.52
C ASP A 36 -32.50 30.53 6.08
N ASP A 37 -32.49 31.69 5.40
CA ASP A 37 -32.81 31.80 3.96
C ASP A 37 -31.98 30.82 3.11
N ILE A 38 -30.67 30.71 3.38
CA ILE A 38 -29.79 29.78 2.65
C ILE A 38 -30.12 28.31 2.96
N ARG A 39 -30.63 27.99 4.16
CA ARG A 39 -31.08 26.62 4.49
C ARG A 39 -32.34 26.28 3.68
N GLU A 40 -33.30 27.20 3.60
CA GLU A 40 -34.52 27.04 2.78
C GLU A 40 -34.16 26.82 1.30
N LEU A 41 -33.29 27.66 0.73
CA LEU A 41 -32.80 27.52 -0.66
C LEU A 41 -32.06 26.19 -0.91
N ILE A 42 -31.43 25.60 0.11
CA ILE A 42 -30.82 24.26 0.02
C ILE A 42 -31.90 23.16 0.05
N GLU A 43 -32.95 23.33 0.86
CA GLU A 43 -34.06 22.38 0.98
C GLU A 43 -34.94 22.35 -0.27
N GLU A 44 -35.23 23.51 -0.84
CA GLU A 44 -35.88 23.67 -2.16
C GLU A 44 -34.99 23.16 -3.31
N GLY A 45 -33.68 23.03 -3.06
CA GLY A 45 -32.72 22.48 -4.00
C GLY A 45 -32.23 23.46 -5.06
N LEU A 46 -32.39 24.76 -4.82
CA LEU A 46 -31.80 25.85 -5.59
C LEU A 46 -30.28 25.94 -5.36
N ILE A 47 -29.81 25.53 -4.17
CA ILE A 47 -28.39 25.38 -3.83
C ILE A 47 -28.09 23.92 -3.50
N LYS A 48 -27.14 23.30 -4.22
CA LYS A 48 -26.76 21.89 -4.04
C LYS A 48 -25.25 21.69 -3.96
N ALA A 49 -24.82 20.67 -3.21
CA ALA A 49 -23.44 20.19 -3.28
C ALA A 49 -23.29 19.19 -4.44
N ARG A 50 -22.43 19.50 -5.41
CA ARG A 50 -22.04 18.56 -6.47
C ARG A 50 -21.33 17.34 -5.85
N PRO A 51 -21.54 16.13 -6.39
CA PRO A 51 -20.80 14.96 -5.94
C PRO A 51 -19.29 15.16 -6.16
N ILE A 52 -18.49 14.51 -5.31
CA ILE A 52 -17.03 14.58 -5.43
C ILE A 52 -16.61 13.92 -6.75
N LYS A 53 -15.89 14.68 -7.58
CA LYS A 53 -15.27 14.14 -8.79
C LYS A 53 -14.10 13.25 -8.41
N GLY A 54 -14.31 11.93 -8.40
CA GLY A 54 -13.26 10.94 -8.20
C GLY A 54 -12.40 10.72 -9.46
N THR A 55 -11.14 10.34 -9.29
CA THR A 55 -10.28 9.89 -10.39
C THR A 55 -10.35 8.37 -10.54
N SER A 56 -10.60 7.89 -11.76
CA SER A 56 -10.69 6.44 -11.98
C SER A 56 -9.31 5.78 -11.91
N ARG A 57 -9.24 4.61 -11.26
CA ARG A 57 -8.01 3.80 -11.13
C ARG A 57 -7.98 2.58 -12.05
N ALA A 58 -8.96 2.42 -12.94
CA ALA A 58 -9.12 1.22 -13.77
C ALA A 58 -7.87 0.91 -14.63
N ARG A 59 -7.33 1.92 -15.33
CA ARG A 59 -6.11 1.77 -16.16
C ARG A 59 -4.88 1.41 -15.32
N ALA A 60 -4.72 2.04 -14.17
CA ALA A 60 -3.64 1.75 -13.23
C ALA A 60 -3.72 0.31 -12.70
N ARG A 61 -4.92 -0.16 -12.29
CA ARG A 61 -5.15 -1.53 -11.83
C ARG A 61 -4.85 -2.55 -12.93
N LYS A 62 -5.32 -2.32 -14.17
CA LYS A 62 -4.99 -3.16 -15.33
C LYS A 62 -3.47 -3.26 -15.54
N ALA A 63 -2.75 -2.14 -15.49
CA ALA A 63 -1.30 -2.14 -15.62
C ALA A 63 -0.59 -2.89 -14.46
N THR A 64 -1.05 -2.73 -13.22
CA THR A 64 -0.52 -3.47 -12.06
C THR A 64 -0.73 -4.98 -12.20
N ALA A 65 -1.91 -5.42 -12.64
CA ALA A 65 -2.18 -6.84 -12.89
C ALA A 65 -1.25 -7.43 -13.96
N GLN A 66 -1.00 -6.69 -15.05
CA GLN A 66 -0.03 -7.12 -16.07
C GLN A 66 1.40 -7.18 -15.53
N ARG A 67 1.81 -6.21 -14.68
CA ARG A 67 3.12 -6.22 -14.03
C ARG A 67 3.27 -7.38 -13.04
N ALA A 68 2.22 -7.76 -12.32
CA ALA A 68 2.24 -8.92 -11.43
C ALA A 68 2.54 -10.21 -12.21
N LYS A 69 1.95 -10.38 -13.39
CA LYS A 69 2.23 -11.49 -14.34
C LYS A 69 3.63 -11.45 -14.98
N GLY A 70 4.46 -10.45 -14.67
CA GLY A 70 5.80 -10.29 -15.25
C GLY A 70 5.87 -9.45 -16.52
N ARG A 71 4.74 -9.02 -17.09
CA ARG A 71 4.69 -8.17 -18.30
C ARG A 71 5.06 -6.71 -17.97
N ARG A 72 5.39 -5.92 -19.00
CA ARG A 72 5.77 -4.48 -18.87
C ARG A 72 7.00 -4.24 -17.96
N LYS A 73 7.92 -5.21 -17.89
CA LYS A 73 9.16 -5.15 -17.10
C LYS A 73 10.44 -5.28 -17.94
N GLY A 74 10.36 -5.23 -19.28
CA GLY A 74 11.50 -5.31 -20.19
C GLY A 74 12.42 -4.09 -20.14
N HIS A 75 13.62 -4.19 -20.73
CA HIS A 75 14.67 -3.16 -20.64
C HIS A 75 14.21 -1.77 -21.07
N GLY A 76 13.50 -1.62 -22.20
CA GLY A 76 12.99 -0.32 -22.67
C GLY A 76 11.92 0.31 -21.77
N SER A 77 11.26 -0.45 -20.90
CA SER A 77 10.32 0.08 -19.89
C SER A 77 10.99 0.45 -18.56
N ARG A 78 12.26 0.06 -18.37
CA ARG A 78 13.00 0.33 -17.13
C ARG A 78 13.62 1.71 -17.22
N LYS A 79 13.30 2.53 -16.22
CA LYS A 79 13.99 3.79 -15.94
C LYS A 79 14.79 3.63 -14.64
N GLY A 80 15.95 4.28 -14.56
CA GLY A 80 16.86 4.25 -13.42
C GLY A 80 17.79 3.03 -13.36
N SER A 81 18.86 3.15 -12.57
CA SER A 81 19.86 2.09 -12.40
C SER A 81 19.32 0.89 -11.62
N SER A 82 19.97 -0.28 -11.75
CA SER A 82 19.60 -1.50 -11.03
C SER A 82 19.59 -1.29 -9.51
N ASN A 83 20.55 -0.53 -8.98
CA ASN A 83 20.65 -0.25 -7.55
C ASN A 83 19.56 0.71 -7.05
N SER A 84 19.11 1.68 -7.87
CA SER A 84 17.99 2.55 -7.51
C SER A 84 16.66 1.77 -7.44
N ARG A 85 16.45 0.86 -8.40
CA ARG A 85 15.22 0.05 -8.49
C ARG A 85 15.16 -1.08 -7.44
N ASN A 86 16.30 -1.66 -7.11
CA ASN A 86 16.42 -2.72 -6.10
C ASN A 86 17.75 -2.57 -5.33
N PRO A 87 17.76 -1.73 -4.27
CA PRO A 87 18.97 -1.41 -3.52
C PRO A 87 19.68 -2.63 -2.92
N ARG A 88 21.02 -2.66 -3.04
CA ARG A 88 21.86 -3.76 -2.51
C ARG A 88 21.60 -4.03 -1.03
N LYS A 89 21.55 -2.98 -0.19
CA LYS A 89 21.31 -3.10 1.26
C LYS A 89 19.93 -3.70 1.57
N ALA A 90 18.88 -3.24 0.89
CA ALA A 90 17.53 -3.76 1.08
C ALA A 90 17.43 -5.25 0.69
N ARG A 91 18.08 -5.64 -0.41
CA ARG A 91 18.16 -7.03 -0.87
C ARG A 91 18.88 -7.93 0.15
N TRP A 92 20.03 -7.49 0.64
CA TRP A 92 20.78 -8.20 1.68
C TRP A 92 19.96 -8.34 2.97
N MET A 93 19.33 -7.26 3.43
CA MET A 93 18.48 -7.27 4.62
C MET A 93 17.31 -8.25 4.48
N SER A 94 16.62 -8.27 3.33
CA SER A 94 15.50 -9.18 3.08
C SER A 94 15.96 -10.65 3.19
N LEU A 95 17.09 -10.97 2.56
CA LEU A 95 17.66 -12.32 2.54
C LEU A 95 18.12 -12.78 3.92
N ILE A 96 18.93 -11.97 4.63
CA ILE A 96 19.48 -12.36 5.93
C ILE A 96 18.38 -12.44 7.01
N ARG A 97 17.39 -11.54 6.98
CA ARG A 97 16.28 -11.56 7.94
C ARG A 97 15.40 -12.79 7.74
N ALA A 98 15.15 -13.18 6.49
CA ALA A 98 14.39 -14.38 6.18
C ALA A 98 15.12 -15.65 6.67
N GLN A 99 16.42 -15.78 6.37
CA GLN A 99 17.25 -16.90 6.87
C GLN A 99 17.30 -16.96 8.40
N ARG A 100 17.49 -15.83 9.07
CA ARG A 100 17.54 -15.79 10.54
C ARG A 100 16.21 -16.10 11.20
N ARG A 101 15.10 -15.64 10.60
CA ARG A 101 13.75 -15.98 11.08
C ARG A 101 13.53 -17.48 11.00
N GLU A 102 13.90 -18.08 9.88
CA GLU A 102 13.82 -19.52 9.69
C GLU A 102 14.66 -20.30 10.72
N LEU A 103 15.94 -19.94 10.89
CA LEU A 103 16.79 -20.57 11.90
C LEU A 103 16.24 -20.42 13.32
N LYS A 104 15.59 -19.29 13.63
CA LYS A 104 14.92 -19.09 14.92
C LYS A 104 13.74 -20.05 15.08
N GLY A 105 12.95 -20.27 14.03
CA GLY A 105 11.86 -21.26 14.00
C GLY A 105 12.38 -22.67 14.23
N LEU A 106 13.37 -23.10 13.44
CA LEU A 106 13.99 -24.43 13.58
C LEU A 106 14.60 -24.69 14.97
N ARG A 107 15.07 -23.65 15.65
CA ARG A 107 15.54 -23.76 17.04
C ARG A 107 14.38 -23.88 18.03
N ALA A 108 13.28 -23.17 17.79
CA ALA A 108 12.09 -23.24 18.64
C ALA A 108 11.38 -24.60 18.52
N ASP A 109 11.41 -25.19 17.32
CA ASP A 109 10.86 -26.52 17.03
C ASP A 109 11.86 -27.66 17.39
N GLU A 110 12.94 -27.33 18.10
CA GLU A 110 14.01 -28.24 18.55
C GLU A 110 14.72 -29.06 17.45
N SER A 111 14.44 -28.75 16.17
CA SER A 111 15.12 -29.35 15.01
C SER A 111 16.60 -28.96 14.93
N LEU A 112 17.00 -27.86 15.58
CA LEU A 112 18.38 -27.41 15.72
C LEU A 112 18.76 -27.26 17.19
N THR A 113 19.88 -27.89 17.58
CA THR A 113 20.51 -27.60 18.86
C THR A 113 21.05 -26.16 18.90
N PRO A 114 21.25 -25.56 20.10
CA PRO A 114 21.78 -24.20 20.22
C PRO A 114 23.14 -23.98 19.54
N SER A 115 24.01 -25.01 19.54
CA SER A 115 25.32 -24.98 18.88
C SER A 115 25.18 -24.97 17.35
N GLN A 116 24.35 -25.85 16.80
CA GLN A 116 24.03 -25.90 15.37
C GLN A 116 23.37 -24.59 14.90
N TYR A 117 22.39 -24.06 15.65
CA TYR A 117 21.79 -22.76 15.36
C TYR A 117 22.85 -21.66 15.22
N ARG A 118 23.80 -21.58 16.18
CA ARG A 118 24.85 -20.57 16.16
C ARG A 118 25.80 -20.74 14.97
N TYR A 119 26.10 -21.98 14.59
CA TYR A 119 26.90 -22.29 13.39
C TYR A 119 26.23 -21.77 12.11
N TYR A 120 24.97 -22.16 11.86
CA TYR A 120 24.22 -21.75 10.68
C TYR A 120 23.89 -20.25 10.67
N TYR A 121 23.71 -19.64 11.84
CA TYR A 121 23.52 -18.19 11.97
C TYR A 121 24.76 -17.41 11.51
N ARG A 122 25.96 -17.88 11.87
CA ARG A 122 27.23 -17.28 11.45
C ARG A 122 27.47 -17.48 9.95
N LYS A 123 27.21 -18.67 9.40
CA LYS A 123 27.24 -18.93 7.93
C LYS A 123 26.28 -18.02 7.17
N SER A 124 25.06 -17.84 7.68
CA SER A 124 24.08 -16.91 7.09
C SER A 124 24.59 -15.47 7.08
N LYS A 125 25.20 -15.00 8.19
CA LYS A 125 25.84 -13.65 8.24
C LYS A 125 26.91 -13.49 7.15
N GLY A 126 27.69 -14.53 6.89
CA GLY A 126 28.72 -14.56 5.84
C GLY A 126 28.18 -14.61 4.40
N GLY A 127 26.87 -14.75 4.21
CA GLY A 127 26.27 -14.83 2.87
C GLY A 127 26.45 -16.18 2.18
N SER A 128 26.75 -17.24 2.93
CA SER A 128 26.93 -18.60 2.38
C SER A 128 25.67 -19.15 1.69
N TYR A 129 24.49 -18.63 2.03
CA TYR A 129 23.21 -19.11 1.51
C TYR A 129 22.55 -18.09 0.59
N ARG A 130 21.99 -18.60 -0.53
CA ARG A 130 21.35 -17.79 -1.59
C ARG A 130 19.84 -17.64 -1.40
N SER A 131 19.24 -18.53 -0.62
CA SER A 131 17.81 -18.57 -0.32
C SER A 131 17.59 -19.37 0.97
N ILE A 132 16.34 -19.40 1.46
CA ILE A 132 15.95 -20.27 2.58
C ILE A 132 16.08 -21.74 2.18
N ALA A 133 15.62 -22.10 0.97
CA ALA A 133 15.72 -23.46 0.46
C ALA A 133 17.19 -23.92 0.39
N HIS A 134 18.10 -23.09 -0.13
CA HIS A 134 19.53 -23.43 -0.15
C HIS A 134 20.08 -23.65 1.27
N MET A 135 19.65 -22.86 2.24
CA MET A 135 20.06 -23.06 3.64
C MET A 135 19.51 -24.38 4.21
N ARG A 136 18.23 -24.69 4.00
CA ARG A 136 17.60 -25.94 4.46
C ARG A 136 18.29 -27.17 3.85
N SER A 137 18.53 -27.17 2.54
CA SER A 137 19.24 -28.27 1.88
C SER A 137 20.65 -28.48 2.43
N ASN A 138 21.39 -27.42 2.80
CA ASN A 138 22.70 -27.60 3.44
C ASN A 138 22.59 -28.20 4.85
N ILE A 139 21.56 -27.81 5.61
CA ILE A 139 21.32 -28.38 6.95
C ILE A 139 20.97 -29.87 6.85
N GLU A 140 20.15 -30.25 5.86
CA GLU A 140 19.82 -31.65 5.59
C GLU A 140 21.02 -32.47 5.12
N LEU A 141 21.87 -31.89 4.26
CA LEU A 141 23.14 -32.51 3.83
C LEU A 141 24.11 -32.75 5.00
N ASP A 142 24.09 -31.86 6.00
CA ASP A 142 24.85 -32.03 7.24
C ASP A 142 24.23 -33.09 8.18
N GLY A 143 23.20 -33.82 7.74
CA GLY A 143 22.59 -34.96 8.44
C GLY A 143 21.47 -34.59 9.42
N ILE A 144 21.04 -33.32 9.45
CA ILE A 144 20.00 -32.85 10.37
C ILE A 144 18.64 -32.98 9.69
N LYS A 145 17.78 -33.85 10.21
CA LYS A 145 16.40 -33.99 9.72
C LYS A 145 15.59 -32.76 10.13
N LEU A 146 15.32 -31.89 9.17
CA LEU A 146 14.36 -30.80 9.36
C LEU A 146 12.96 -31.41 9.33
N GLY A 147 12.19 -31.23 10.41
CA GLY A 147 10.79 -31.61 10.43
C GLY A 147 10.05 -30.94 9.28
N GLY A 148 9.34 -31.73 8.47
CA GLY A 148 8.52 -31.24 7.37
C GLY A 148 7.33 -30.44 7.87
N GLY A 149 7.55 -29.16 8.18
CA GLY A 149 6.48 -28.20 8.35
C GLY A 149 5.79 -27.99 7.00
N LYS A 150 4.49 -28.34 6.96
CA LYS A 150 3.56 -28.23 5.83
C LYS A 150 3.81 -27.04 4.89
#